data_AF-A0A140E7A7-F1
#
_entry.id   AF-A0A140E7A7-F1
#
_cell.length_a   1.000
_cell.length_b   1.000
_cell.length_c   1.000
_cell.angle_alpha   90.00
_cell.angle_beta   90.00
_cell.angle_gamma   90.00
#
_symmetry.space_group_name_H-M   'P 1'
#
loop_
_entity.id
_entity.type
_entity.pdbx_description
1 polymer ?
#
loop_
_entity_poly.entity_id
_entity_poly.type
_entity_poly.pdbx_seq_one_letter_code
_entity_poly.pdbx_strand_id
1 'polypeptide(L)'
;MNTKNPKAIRSSLRYWNVCICIATILPFSVFGQQVSPPKPPKPAEDIPKLSAVKPIIVCGNCDQPFDTTTHKKVLDGLLSNKYVGELRKALYIQDTYHQFESKVHFDNCDFEESIGYVDSLLTEVDGHVAQAKVEKEKGDQAAIDASMLNAFFALGQALHGVQDFYAHTNYVEMSVGQAKKSNDIDIVALWKQSGKDRIKELMGKGLVSGYVFWGFPQKCPEGTPSHADMAKDKATTPSGSVKVPHLDNRSRYQIAVQLARGASQELIDDAFRRWPLLKEVNGDHVAFEVLVDRRGL
;
A
#
# COMPACT_ATOMS: atom_id res chain seq x y z
N MET A 1 16.95 -48.36 51.71
CA MET A 1 18.11 -49.14 51.21
C MET A 1 18.50 -48.54 49.86
N ASN A 2 19.59 -47.77 49.84
CA ASN A 2 20.90 -48.14 49.25
C ASN A 2 20.85 -48.13 47.70
N THR A 3 21.71 -47.44 46.94
CA THR A 3 23.03 -46.86 47.26
C THR A 3 23.59 -46.11 46.03
N LYS A 4 24.38 -45.07 46.30
CA LYS A 4 25.69 -44.72 45.68
C LYS A 4 25.76 -43.99 44.31
N ASN A 5 25.99 -42.68 44.42
CA ASN A 5 27.13 -41.83 43.92
C ASN A 5 28.47 -42.58 43.65
N PRO A 6 29.60 -41.94 43.22
CA PRO A 6 29.89 -40.72 42.42
C PRO A 6 31.11 -40.91 41.45
N LYS A 7 31.58 -39.84 40.76
CA LYS A 7 33.02 -39.49 40.51
C LYS A 7 33.07 -38.12 39.78
N ALA A 8 33.49 -37.01 40.40
CA ALA A 8 34.87 -36.54 40.65
C ALA A 8 35.67 -36.39 39.34
N ILE A 9 36.26 -35.23 39.01
CA ILE A 9 37.56 -34.78 39.55
C ILE A 9 37.74 -33.26 39.35
N ARG A 10 38.28 -32.59 40.39
CA ARG A 10 38.91 -31.27 40.39
C ARG A 10 40.41 -31.40 40.12
N SER A 11 41.01 -30.47 39.38
CA SER A 11 42.37 -29.93 39.60
C SER A 11 42.58 -28.72 38.66
N SER A 12 42.61 -27.49 39.16
CA SER A 12 43.80 -26.74 39.58
C SER A 12 44.94 -26.71 38.56
N LEU A 13 45.27 -25.53 38.03
CA LEU A 13 46.63 -25.00 38.15
C LEU A 13 46.63 -23.48 37.90
N ARG A 14 47.28 -22.76 38.81
CA ARG A 14 47.63 -21.35 38.70
C ARG A 14 48.99 -21.21 37.99
N TYR A 15 49.19 -19.99 37.47
CA TYR A 15 50.42 -19.17 37.45
C TYR A 15 51.22 -18.98 36.15
N TRP A 16 51.37 -17.69 35.85
CA TRP A 16 52.56 -16.94 35.36
C TRP A 16 52.67 -16.58 33.87
N ASN A 17 52.32 -15.32 33.60
CA ASN A 17 53.11 -14.29 32.89
C ASN A 17 54.12 -14.74 31.83
N VAL A 18 53.85 -14.38 30.58
CA VAL A 18 54.87 -13.81 29.67
C VAL A 18 54.22 -12.69 28.86
N CYS A 19 54.72 -11.47 29.03
CA CYS A 19 54.53 -10.36 28.11
C CYS A 19 55.37 -10.60 26.85
N ILE A 20 54.75 -10.57 25.67
CA ILE A 20 55.44 -10.20 24.43
C ILE A 20 54.59 -9.14 23.73
N CYS A 21 55.07 -7.91 23.79
CA CYS A 21 54.63 -6.81 22.96
C CYS A 21 55.01 -7.10 21.51
N ILE A 22 54.03 -7.28 20.62
CA ILE A 22 54.22 -7.08 19.18
C ILE A 22 53.32 -5.91 18.79
N ALA A 23 53.93 -4.73 18.74
CA ALA A 23 53.33 -3.55 18.13
C ALA A 23 53.29 -3.77 16.61
N THR A 24 52.16 -4.22 16.10
CA THR A 24 51.83 -4.08 14.67
C THR A 24 51.14 -2.74 14.50
N ILE A 25 51.88 -1.80 13.89
CA ILE A 25 51.35 -0.52 13.45
C ILE A 25 50.47 -0.82 12.23
N LEU A 26 49.16 -0.97 12.46
CA LEU A 26 48.17 -0.90 11.40
C LEU A 26 48.00 0.57 11.02
N PRO A 27 48.05 0.94 9.72
CA PRO A 27 47.67 2.27 9.30
C PRO A 27 46.18 2.45 9.60
N PHE A 28 45.88 3.37 10.52
CA PHE A 28 44.53 3.89 10.69
C PHE A 28 44.10 4.49 9.34
N SER A 29 43.32 3.70 8.60
CA SER A 29 42.53 4.22 7.50
C SER A 29 41.57 5.22 8.14
N VAL A 30 41.79 6.50 7.87
CA VAL A 30 40.84 7.56 8.16
C VAL A 30 39.59 7.21 7.37
N PHE A 31 38.63 6.56 8.03
CA PHE A 31 37.26 6.50 7.53
C PHE A 31 36.79 7.95 7.49
N GLY A 32 36.84 8.53 6.28
CA GLY A 32 36.12 9.76 6.02
C GLY A 32 34.69 9.53 6.48
N GLN A 33 34.20 10.39 7.38
CA GLN A 33 32.80 10.38 7.76
C GLN A 33 31.99 10.36 6.48
N GLN A 34 31.27 9.26 6.24
CA GLN A 34 30.21 9.24 5.25
C GLN A 34 29.28 10.38 5.63
N VAL A 35 29.34 11.46 4.86
CA VAL A 35 28.39 12.54 4.95
C VAL A 35 27.06 11.89 4.60
N SER A 36 26.25 11.61 5.63
CA SER A 36 24.90 11.11 5.43
C SER A 36 24.22 12.05 4.44
N PRO A 37 23.63 11.53 3.34
CA PRO A 37 22.94 12.37 2.40
C PRO A 37 21.93 13.24 3.16
N PRO A 38 21.83 14.54 2.82
CA PRO A 38 20.95 15.45 3.53
C PRO A 38 19.53 14.88 3.53
N LYS A 39 18.95 14.77 4.73
CA LYS A 39 17.59 14.28 4.94
C LYS A 39 16.65 15.11 4.04
N PRO A 40 15.76 14.48 3.24
CA PRO A 40 14.86 15.23 2.39
C PRO A 40 14.05 16.24 3.21
N PRO A 41 13.73 17.41 2.63
CA PRO A 41 12.90 18.40 3.32
C PRO A 41 11.55 17.76 3.68
N LYS A 42 11.05 18.12 4.87
CA LYS A 42 9.70 17.74 5.31
C LYS A 42 8.69 18.15 4.22
N PRO A 43 7.68 17.31 3.90
CA PRO A 43 6.64 17.68 2.96
C PRO A 43 6.02 19.02 3.34
N ALA A 44 5.61 19.79 2.33
CA ALA A 44 4.96 21.09 2.56
C ALA A 44 3.74 20.91 3.47
N GLU A 45 3.64 21.74 4.52
CA GLU A 45 2.53 21.65 5.49
C GLU A 45 1.18 22.02 4.88
N ASP A 46 1.18 22.73 3.75
CA ASP A 46 -0.01 23.07 2.99
C ASP A 46 -0.40 21.94 2.04
N ILE A 47 -1.12 20.96 2.57
CA ILE A 47 -1.94 20.05 1.76
C ILE A 47 -3.05 20.92 1.14
N PRO A 48 -3.13 21.05 -0.20
CA PRO A 48 -4.21 21.81 -0.83
C PRO A 48 -5.54 21.27 -0.36
N LYS A 49 -6.49 22.16 -0.01
CA LYS A 49 -7.85 21.76 0.35
C LYS A 49 -8.36 20.81 -0.74
N LEU A 50 -8.87 19.64 -0.36
CA LEU A 50 -9.42 18.63 -1.29
C LEU A 50 -10.48 19.19 -2.25
N SER A 51 -11.14 20.29 -1.87
CA SER A 51 -12.08 21.06 -2.70
C SER A 51 -11.43 21.86 -3.84
N ALA A 52 -10.13 22.13 -3.78
CA ALA A 52 -9.36 22.85 -4.79
C ALA A 52 -8.70 21.90 -5.83
N VAL A 53 -8.65 20.60 -5.55
CA VAL A 53 -8.13 19.59 -6.47
C VAL A 53 -9.23 19.19 -7.44
N LYS A 54 -9.04 19.48 -8.74
CA LYS A 54 -9.95 19.01 -9.80
C LYS A 54 -9.81 17.48 -9.90
N PRO A 55 -10.83 16.68 -9.57
CA PRO A 55 -10.74 15.23 -9.66
C PRO A 55 -10.53 14.82 -11.12
N ILE A 56 -9.60 13.90 -11.37
CA ILE A 56 -9.54 13.18 -12.65
C ILE A 56 -10.69 12.17 -12.61
N ILE A 57 -11.84 12.57 -13.14
CA ILE A 57 -12.99 11.67 -13.29
C ILE A 57 -12.67 10.73 -14.45
N VAL A 58 -12.41 9.47 -14.12
CA VAL A 58 -12.42 8.42 -15.13
C VAL A 58 -13.73 7.67 -15.00
N CYS A 59 -14.63 7.94 -15.94
CA CYS A 59 -15.95 7.34 -15.97
C CYS A 59 -15.83 5.85 -16.33
N GLY A 60 -16.36 4.98 -15.47
CA GLY A 60 -16.77 3.64 -15.89
C GLY A 60 -18.15 3.75 -16.54
N ASN A 61 -18.37 3.09 -17.68
CA ASN A 61 -19.56 3.17 -18.55
C ASN A 61 -19.70 4.39 -19.49
N CYS A 62 -18.60 4.86 -20.10
CA CYS A 62 -18.61 5.94 -21.11
C CYS A 62 -19.30 5.62 -22.45
N ASP A 63 -19.91 4.45 -22.64
CA ASP A 63 -20.64 4.12 -23.88
C ASP A 63 -22.01 4.83 -23.95
N GLN A 64 -22.37 5.62 -22.94
CA GLN A 64 -23.55 6.50 -22.94
C GLN A 64 -23.18 7.91 -23.43
N PRO A 65 -24.03 8.58 -24.22
CA PRO A 65 -23.82 9.97 -24.62
C PRO A 65 -23.58 10.87 -23.40
N PHE A 66 -22.63 11.80 -23.52
CA PHE A 66 -22.34 12.77 -22.46
C PHE A 66 -23.60 13.59 -22.13
N ASP A 67 -24.18 13.35 -20.94
CA ASP A 67 -25.32 14.11 -20.43
C ASP A 67 -24.88 15.08 -19.33
N THR A 68 -24.86 16.37 -19.64
CA THR A 68 -24.53 17.45 -18.70
C THR A 68 -25.38 17.41 -17.42
N THR A 69 -26.63 16.97 -17.47
CA THR A 69 -27.52 16.95 -16.32
C THR A 69 -27.17 15.79 -15.38
N THR A 70 -26.95 14.58 -15.92
CA THR A 70 -26.43 13.45 -15.15
C THR A 70 -25.05 13.76 -14.57
N HIS A 71 -24.15 14.36 -15.34
CA HIS A 71 -22.82 14.75 -14.85
C HIS A 71 -22.92 15.77 -13.71
N LYS A 72 -23.77 16.79 -13.83
CA LYS A 72 -23.98 17.78 -12.75
C LYS A 72 -24.51 17.11 -11.47
N LYS A 73 -25.52 16.22 -11.58
CA LYS A 73 -26.06 15.49 -10.42
C LYS A 73 -25.01 14.62 -9.74
N VAL A 74 -24.21 13.90 -10.53
CA VAL A 74 -23.09 13.10 -10.02
C VAL A 74 -22.09 14.00 -9.29
N LEU A 75 -21.68 15.11 -9.90
CA LEU A 75 -20.72 16.06 -9.31
C LEU A 75 -21.24 16.68 -8.02
N ASP A 76 -22.47 17.18 -8.00
CA ASP A 76 -23.07 17.81 -6.82
C ASP A 76 -23.19 16.78 -5.67
N GLY A 77 -23.57 15.54 -5.98
CA GLY A 77 -23.59 14.42 -5.02
C GLY A 77 -22.20 14.09 -4.47
N LEU A 78 -21.18 14.00 -5.31
CA LEU A 78 -19.82 13.69 -4.88
C LEU A 78 -19.19 14.83 -4.06
N LEU A 79 -19.44 16.10 -4.41
CA LEU A 79 -18.88 17.25 -3.70
C LEU A 79 -19.44 17.42 -2.28
N SER A 80 -20.69 17.02 -2.07
CA SER A 80 -21.38 17.13 -0.78
C SER A 80 -21.29 15.86 0.08
N ASN A 81 -20.82 14.74 -0.48
CA ASN A 81 -20.75 13.46 0.21
C ASN A 81 -19.54 13.39 1.16
N LYS A 82 -19.80 13.52 2.46
CA LYS A 82 -18.80 13.44 3.53
C LYS A 82 -18.03 12.12 3.57
N TYR A 83 -18.65 11.01 3.19
CA TYR A 83 -18.01 9.69 3.18
C TYR A 83 -16.98 9.55 2.06
N VAL A 84 -17.27 10.11 0.88
CA VAL A 84 -16.29 10.28 -0.21
C VAL A 84 -15.13 11.18 0.23
N GLY A 85 -15.41 12.20 1.04
CA GLY A 85 -14.39 13.01 1.69
C GLY A 85 -13.41 12.19 2.53
N GLU A 86 -13.91 11.29 3.39
CA GLU A 86 -13.06 10.42 4.21
C GLU A 86 -12.29 9.37 3.40
N LEU A 87 -12.90 8.77 2.36
CA LEU A 87 -12.18 7.88 1.43
C LEU A 87 -10.96 8.57 0.83
N ARG A 88 -11.15 9.80 0.31
CA ARG A 88 -10.07 10.56 -0.33
C ARG A 88 -9.01 10.95 0.70
N LYS A 89 -9.41 11.46 1.85
CA LYS A 89 -8.50 11.84 2.93
C LYS A 89 -7.62 10.67 3.38
N ALA A 90 -8.21 9.48 3.54
CA ALA A 90 -7.49 8.27 3.92
C ALA A 90 -6.38 7.90 2.93
N LEU A 91 -6.62 8.03 1.62
CA LEU A 91 -5.61 7.74 0.59
C LEU A 91 -4.33 8.57 0.76
N TYR A 92 -4.43 9.84 1.18
CA TYR A 92 -3.28 10.73 1.36
C TYR A 92 -2.65 10.66 2.76
N ILE A 93 -3.43 10.33 3.79
CA ILE A 93 -2.90 10.19 5.14
C ILE A 93 -1.91 9.01 5.22
N GLN A 94 -2.12 7.97 4.43
CA GLN A 94 -1.17 6.85 4.36
C GLN A 94 0.23 7.32 3.93
N ASP A 95 0.34 8.08 2.84
CA ASP A 95 1.62 8.61 2.32
C ASP A 95 2.36 9.53 3.31
N THR A 96 1.65 10.17 4.22
CA THR A 96 2.24 11.20 5.11
C THR A 96 2.49 10.68 6.52
N TYR A 97 1.48 10.05 7.12
CA TYR A 97 1.54 9.57 8.50
C TYR A 97 2.22 8.21 8.61
N HIS A 98 2.03 7.36 7.60
CA HIS A 98 2.56 6.00 7.57
C HIS A 98 3.73 5.81 6.59
N GLN A 99 4.37 6.90 6.16
CA GLN A 99 5.46 6.94 5.17
C GLN A 99 6.64 5.96 5.41
N PHE A 100 6.82 5.49 6.66
CA PHE A 100 7.91 4.60 7.06
C PHE A 100 7.46 3.13 7.18
N GLU A 101 6.17 2.84 7.05
CA GLU A 101 5.59 1.51 7.26
C GLU A 101 5.47 0.77 5.92
N SER A 102 6.36 -0.21 5.70
CA SER A 102 6.42 -0.92 4.40
C SER A 102 5.13 -1.65 4.05
N LYS A 103 4.44 -2.19 5.07
CA LYS A 103 3.13 -2.85 4.95
C LYS A 103 2.03 -1.94 4.38
N VAL A 104 2.13 -0.62 4.55
CA VAL A 104 1.11 0.32 4.06
C VAL A 104 1.25 0.53 2.55
N HIS A 105 2.49 0.57 2.09
CA HIS A 105 2.86 0.96 0.73
C HIS A 105 3.24 -0.21 -0.17
N PHE A 106 3.04 -1.46 0.29
CA PHE A 106 3.50 -2.66 -0.43
C PHE A 106 4.99 -2.63 -0.79
N ASP A 107 5.80 -1.93 0.00
CA ASP A 107 7.23 -1.74 -0.22
C ASP A 107 8.06 -2.82 0.47
N ASN A 108 9.36 -2.83 0.17
CA ASN A 108 10.36 -3.64 0.87
C ASN A 108 10.03 -5.14 0.94
N CYS A 109 9.26 -5.64 -0.03
CA CYS A 109 8.83 -7.02 -0.16
C CYS A 109 8.10 -7.54 1.08
N ASP A 110 7.48 -6.64 1.86
CA ASP A 110 6.72 -6.97 3.07
C ASP A 110 5.28 -7.41 2.76
N PHE A 111 5.15 -8.35 1.81
CA PHE A 111 3.87 -8.72 1.22
C PHE A 111 2.87 -9.30 2.22
N GLU A 112 3.33 -10.17 3.13
CA GLU A 112 2.45 -10.81 4.11
C GLU A 112 1.85 -9.79 5.07
N GLU A 113 2.66 -8.86 5.60
CA GLU A 113 2.17 -7.78 6.47
C GLU A 113 1.32 -6.78 5.69
N SER A 114 1.62 -6.52 4.42
CA SER A 114 0.81 -5.63 3.57
C SER A 114 -0.60 -6.20 3.35
N ILE A 115 -0.68 -7.50 3.04
CA ILE A 115 -1.96 -8.22 2.93
C ILE A 115 -2.68 -8.22 4.28
N GLY A 116 -1.95 -8.53 5.37
CA GLY A 116 -2.50 -8.53 6.73
C GLY A 116 -3.03 -7.17 7.16
N TYR A 117 -2.38 -6.08 6.73
CA TYR A 117 -2.82 -4.72 7.00
C TYR A 117 -4.11 -4.37 6.25
N VAL A 118 -4.23 -4.76 4.98
CA VAL A 118 -5.50 -4.60 4.25
C VAL A 118 -6.62 -5.41 4.91
N ASP A 119 -6.34 -6.64 5.36
CA ASP A 119 -7.32 -7.44 6.11
C ASP A 119 -7.73 -6.79 7.44
N SER A 120 -6.78 -6.21 8.18
CA SER A 120 -7.09 -5.53 9.44
C SER A 120 -7.98 -4.32 9.20
N LEU A 121 -7.70 -3.52 8.16
CA LEU A 121 -8.53 -2.38 7.78
C LEU A 121 -9.95 -2.82 7.37
N LEU A 122 -10.10 -3.90 6.60
CA LEU A 122 -11.42 -4.44 6.28
C LEU A 122 -12.16 -5.03 7.49
N THR A 123 -11.42 -5.47 8.51
CA THR A 123 -11.99 -5.87 9.81
C THR A 123 -12.45 -4.64 10.61
N GLU A 124 -11.71 -3.53 10.56
CA GLU A 124 -12.14 -2.25 11.14
C GLU A 124 -13.42 -1.73 10.47
N VAL A 125 -13.51 -1.82 9.13
CA VAL A 125 -14.76 -1.52 8.40
C VAL A 125 -15.93 -2.35 8.94
N ASP A 126 -15.74 -3.65 9.13
CA ASP A 126 -16.77 -4.54 9.69
C ASP A 126 -17.23 -4.08 11.08
N GLY A 127 -16.29 -3.77 11.97
CA GLY A 127 -16.57 -3.29 13.32
C GLY A 127 -17.36 -1.98 13.33
N HIS A 128 -16.96 -1.02 12.49
CA HIS A 128 -17.68 0.25 12.35
C HIS A 128 -19.07 0.08 11.74
N VAL A 129 -19.23 -0.82 10.76
CA VAL A 129 -20.56 -1.14 10.20
C VAL A 129 -21.45 -1.81 11.22
N ALA A 130 -20.91 -2.74 12.03
CA ALA A 130 -21.65 -3.38 13.10
C ALA A 130 -22.13 -2.37 14.15
N GLN A 131 -21.25 -1.44 14.55
CA GLN A 131 -21.62 -0.37 15.48
C GLN A 131 -22.73 0.51 14.90
N ALA A 132 -22.61 0.94 13.63
CA ALA A 132 -23.62 1.78 13.00
C ALA A 132 -25.00 1.10 12.94
N LYS A 133 -25.06 -0.22 12.77
CA LYS A 133 -26.32 -0.98 12.82
C LYS A 133 -26.96 -0.91 14.20
N VAL A 134 -26.17 -1.07 15.27
CA VAL A 134 -26.65 -0.93 16.66
C VAL A 134 -27.17 0.49 16.92
N GLU A 135 -26.48 1.52 16.43
CA GLU A 135 -26.93 2.91 16.59
C GLU A 135 -28.18 3.23 15.76
N LYS A 136 -28.34 2.57 14.61
CA LYS A 136 -29.56 2.65 13.78
C LYS A 136 -30.79 2.14 14.53
N GLU A 137 -30.65 1.07 15.31
CA GLU A 137 -31.75 0.54 16.14
C GLU A 137 -32.14 1.50 17.27
N LYS A 138 -31.20 2.32 17.76
CA LYS A 138 -31.45 3.36 18.78
C LYS A 138 -31.96 4.67 18.20
N GLY A 139 -31.91 4.85 16.87
CA GLY A 139 -32.25 6.09 16.20
C GLY A 139 -31.22 7.21 16.39
N ASP A 140 -29.98 6.89 16.77
CA ASP A 140 -28.91 7.89 16.94
C ASP A 140 -28.19 8.16 15.61
N GLN A 141 -28.74 9.08 14.83
CA GLN A 141 -28.19 9.42 13.51
C GLN A 141 -26.75 9.96 13.59
N ALA A 142 -26.40 10.69 14.65
CA ALA A 142 -25.06 11.24 14.80
C ALA A 142 -24.03 10.14 15.02
N ALA A 143 -24.38 9.12 15.82
CA ALA A 143 -23.50 7.97 16.07
C ALA A 143 -23.40 7.03 14.86
N ILE A 144 -24.48 6.86 14.08
CA ILE A 144 -24.43 6.18 12.77
C ILE A 144 -23.43 6.90 11.86
N ASP A 145 -23.57 8.22 11.73
CA ASP A 145 -22.72 9.03 10.87
C ASP A 145 -21.24 8.94 11.25
N ALA A 146 -20.93 9.05 12.55
CA ALA A 146 -19.57 8.94 13.05
C ALA A 146 -18.96 7.56 12.74
N SER A 147 -19.73 6.49 12.98
CA SER A 147 -19.29 5.12 12.67
C SER A 147 -19.06 4.93 11.18
N MET A 148 -19.94 5.46 10.33
CA MET A 148 -19.80 5.36 8.87
C MET A 148 -18.61 6.18 8.34
N LEU A 149 -18.34 7.37 8.88
CA LEU A 149 -17.15 8.14 8.53
C LEU A 149 -15.87 7.33 8.80
N ASN A 150 -15.78 6.66 9.95
CA ASN A 150 -14.63 5.80 10.27
C ASN A 150 -14.56 4.57 9.36
N ALA A 151 -15.70 3.96 9.02
CA ALA A 151 -15.74 2.84 8.08
C ALA A 151 -15.21 3.25 6.69
N PHE A 152 -15.64 4.40 6.17
CA PHE A 152 -15.15 4.92 4.89
C PHE A 152 -13.68 5.35 4.94
N PHE A 153 -13.20 5.85 6.08
CA PHE A 153 -11.78 6.12 6.28
C PHE A 153 -10.94 4.84 6.18
N ALA A 154 -11.29 3.80 6.94
CA ALA A 154 -10.59 2.50 6.90
C ALA A 154 -10.66 1.85 5.51
N LEU A 155 -11.80 1.97 4.80
CA LEU A 155 -11.91 1.50 3.42
C LEU A 155 -11.00 2.27 2.46
N GLY A 156 -10.83 3.58 2.65
CA GLY A 156 -9.91 4.40 1.87
C GLY A 156 -8.44 4.03 2.13
N GLN A 157 -8.10 3.67 3.36
CA GLN A 157 -6.79 3.13 3.71
C GLN A 157 -6.54 1.78 3.03
N ALA A 158 -7.55 0.90 2.95
CA ALA A 158 -7.42 -0.37 2.25
C ALA A 158 -7.22 -0.17 0.73
N LEU A 159 -7.95 0.79 0.15
CA LEU A 159 -7.78 1.17 -1.26
C LEU A 159 -6.36 1.67 -1.55
N HIS A 160 -5.75 2.42 -0.63
CA HIS A 160 -4.36 2.87 -0.79
C HIS A 160 -3.42 1.69 -1.01
N GLY A 161 -3.39 0.73 -0.07
CA GLY A 161 -2.55 -0.45 -0.19
C GLY A 161 -2.86 -1.28 -1.44
N VAL A 162 -4.13 -1.38 -1.84
CA VAL A 162 -4.50 -2.07 -3.09
C VAL A 162 -3.90 -1.42 -4.33
N GLN A 163 -3.86 -0.09 -4.37
CA GLN A 163 -3.29 0.63 -5.50
C GLN A 163 -1.77 0.54 -5.51
N ASP A 164 -1.15 0.64 -4.34
CA ASP A 164 0.30 0.56 -4.16
C ASP A 164 0.87 -0.81 -4.53
N PHE A 165 0.10 -1.89 -4.38
CA PHE A 165 0.48 -3.19 -4.95
C PHE A 165 0.80 -3.11 -6.46
N TYR A 166 0.03 -2.36 -7.24
CA TYR A 166 0.29 -2.23 -8.68
C TYR A 166 1.37 -1.19 -9.01
N ALA A 167 1.56 -0.20 -8.11
CA ALA A 167 2.50 0.88 -8.31
C ALA A 167 3.93 0.51 -7.88
N HIS A 168 4.08 -0.19 -6.76
CA HIS A 168 5.36 -0.39 -6.09
C HIS A 168 5.91 -1.82 -6.24
N THR A 169 5.15 -2.76 -6.81
CA THR A 169 5.64 -4.11 -7.12
C THR A 169 6.06 -4.26 -8.58
N ASN A 170 6.78 -5.33 -8.92
CA ASN A 170 7.07 -5.69 -10.32
C ASN A 170 5.92 -6.47 -11.00
N TYR A 171 4.71 -6.47 -10.45
CA TYR A 171 3.59 -7.25 -10.98
C TYR A 171 3.26 -6.89 -12.45
N VAL A 172 3.30 -5.61 -12.81
CA VAL A 172 3.08 -5.16 -14.19
C VAL A 172 4.15 -5.76 -15.10
N GLU A 173 5.41 -5.69 -14.71
CA GLU A 173 6.56 -6.20 -15.43
C GLU A 173 6.46 -7.72 -15.66
N MET A 174 6.02 -8.47 -14.64
CA MET A 174 5.80 -9.91 -14.73
C MET A 174 4.64 -10.29 -15.66
N SER A 175 3.62 -9.43 -15.75
CA SER A 175 2.36 -9.75 -16.44
C SER A 175 2.35 -9.35 -17.91
N VAL A 176 3.01 -8.25 -18.28
CA VAL A 176 2.96 -7.71 -19.65
C VAL A 176 3.54 -8.64 -20.70
N GLY A 177 4.49 -9.51 -20.34
CA GLY A 177 5.07 -10.48 -21.27
C GLY A 177 4.12 -11.61 -21.67
N GLN A 178 3.08 -11.86 -20.88
CA GLN A 178 2.13 -12.96 -21.09
C GLN A 178 0.79 -12.49 -21.69
N ALA A 179 0.47 -11.20 -21.51
CA ALA A 179 -0.77 -10.61 -21.99
C ALA A 179 -0.74 -10.29 -23.49
N LYS A 180 -1.86 -10.54 -24.20
CA LYS A 180 -2.02 -10.13 -25.61
C LYS A 180 -2.55 -8.71 -25.72
N LYS A 181 -3.38 -8.29 -24.76
CA LYS A 181 -3.91 -6.93 -24.61
C LYS A 181 -3.76 -6.48 -23.17
N SER A 182 -3.72 -5.17 -22.93
CA SER A 182 -3.55 -4.63 -21.57
C SER A 182 -4.69 -4.99 -20.63
N ASN A 183 -5.89 -5.28 -21.16
CA ASN A 183 -7.05 -5.73 -20.39
C ASN A 183 -7.09 -7.25 -20.17
N ASP A 184 -6.14 -8.01 -20.72
CA ASP A 184 -5.97 -9.44 -20.41
C ASP A 184 -5.11 -9.65 -19.14
N ILE A 185 -4.53 -8.58 -18.58
CA ILE A 185 -3.76 -8.67 -17.34
C ILE A 185 -4.75 -8.79 -16.17
N ASP A 186 -4.63 -9.88 -15.43
CA ASP A 186 -5.52 -10.18 -14.31
C ASP A 186 -5.44 -9.13 -13.20
N ILE A 187 -6.57 -8.91 -12.54
CA ILE A 187 -6.62 -8.16 -11.29
C ILE A 187 -6.40 -9.14 -10.13
N VAL A 188 -5.41 -8.85 -9.30
CA VAL A 188 -5.13 -9.58 -8.07
C VAL A 188 -5.95 -8.95 -6.93
N ALA A 189 -7.10 -9.57 -6.63
CA ALA A 189 -7.98 -9.15 -5.54
C ALA A 189 -7.42 -9.57 -4.17
N LEU A 190 -6.44 -8.83 -3.66
CA LEU A 190 -5.69 -9.16 -2.43
C LEU A 190 -6.52 -9.23 -1.13
N TRP A 191 -7.77 -8.75 -1.13
CA TRP A 191 -8.73 -8.93 -0.04
C TRP A 191 -9.46 -10.28 -0.08
N LYS A 192 -9.30 -11.07 -1.16
CA LYS A 192 -9.88 -12.41 -1.30
C LYS A 192 -8.80 -13.46 -1.16
N GLN A 193 -9.17 -14.64 -0.65
CA GLN A 193 -8.23 -15.76 -0.49
C GLN A 193 -7.52 -16.12 -1.80
N SER A 194 -8.25 -16.14 -2.92
CA SER A 194 -7.68 -16.41 -4.24
C SER A 194 -6.60 -15.40 -4.66
N GLY A 195 -6.76 -14.12 -4.29
CA GLY A 195 -5.76 -13.10 -4.54
C GLY A 195 -4.53 -13.27 -3.65
N LYS A 196 -4.72 -13.62 -2.37
CA LYS A 196 -3.62 -13.90 -1.43
C LYS A 196 -2.79 -15.10 -1.89
N ASP A 197 -3.46 -16.18 -2.29
CA ASP A 197 -2.81 -17.37 -2.84
C ASP A 197 -2.04 -17.03 -4.12
N ARG A 198 -2.62 -16.17 -4.97
CA ARG A 198 -1.95 -15.68 -6.18
C ARG A 198 -0.70 -14.85 -5.86
N ILE A 199 -0.73 -13.98 -4.86
CA ILE A 199 0.48 -13.22 -4.44
C ILE A 199 1.57 -14.20 -3.97
N LYS A 200 1.21 -15.20 -3.16
CA LYS A 200 2.16 -16.22 -2.70
C LYS A 200 2.79 -17.00 -3.86
N GLU A 201 1.99 -17.37 -4.86
CA GLU A 201 2.49 -18.00 -6.08
C GLU A 201 3.43 -17.07 -6.85
N LEU A 202 3.08 -15.79 -6.98
CA LEU A 202 3.88 -14.78 -7.68
C LEU A 202 5.21 -14.52 -6.95
N MET A 203 5.23 -14.51 -5.62
CA MET A 203 6.47 -14.45 -4.83
C MET A 203 7.43 -15.59 -5.20
N GLY A 204 6.91 -16.82 -5.35
CA GLY A 204 7.69 -17.97 -5.83
C GLY A 204 8.19 -17.84 -7.28
N LYS A 205 7.64 -16.90 -8.05
CA LYS A 205 8.02 -16.58 -9.44
C LYS A 205 8.82 -15.30 -9.58
N GLY A 206 9.26 -14.69 -8.47
CA GLY A 206 10.08 -13.49 -8.46
C GLY A 206 9.31 -12.17 -8.34
N LEU A 207 8.11 -12.19 -7.75
CA LEU A 207 7.46 -10.95 -7.31
C LEU A 207 8.31 -10.27 -6.24
N VAL A 208 8.67 -9.02 -6.49
CA VAL A 208 9.39 -8.13 -5.58
C VAL A 208 8.74 -6.76 -5.60
N SER A 209 9.02 -5.95 -4.59
CA SER A 209 8.60 -4.55 -4.54
C SER A 209 9.77 -3.61 -4.34
N GLY A 210 9.49 -2.32 -4.49
CA GLY A 210 10.46 -1.27 -4.37
C GLY A 210 11.20 -1.32 -3.03
N TYR A 211 12.52 -1.31 -3.08
CA TYR A 211 13.32 -1.16 -1.86
C TYR A 211 13.34 0.32 -1.42
N VAL A 212 12.87 0.59 -0.19
CA VAL A 212 12.85 1.90 0.47
C VAL A 212 13.74 1.86 1.70
N PHE A 213 14.88 2.55 1.65
CA PHE A 213 15.90 2.48 2.72
C PHE A 213 15.44 3.09 4.06
N TRP A 214 14.45 3.98 4.06
CA TRP A 214 13.89 4.58 5.28
C TRP A 214 12.64 3.85 5.79
N GLY A 215 12.06 2.95 4.98
CA GLY A 215 10.90 2.16 5.35
C GLY A 215 11.31 0.90 6.11
N PHE A 216 10.43 0.41 6.99
CA PHE A 216 10.62 -0.82 7.74
C PHE A 216 9.35 -1.68 7.79
N PRO A 217 9.47 -3.02 7.88
CA PRO A 217 10.71 -3.80 7.77
C PRO A 217 11.27 -3.86 6.33
N GLN A 218 12.57 -4.13 6.18
CA GLN A 218 13.23 -4.32 4.89
C GLN A 218 13.42 -5.81 4.60
N LYS A 219 12.47 -6.43 3.89
CA LYS A 219 12.45 -7.88 3.61
C LYS A 219 12.86 -8.24 2.18
N CYS A 220 13.14 -7.26 1.33
CA CYS A 220 13.56 -7.55 -0.04
C CYS A 220 14.90 -8.28 -0.11
N PRO A 221 15.07 -9.20 -1.08
CA PRO A 221 16.38 -9.78 -1.39
C PRO A 221 17.42 -8.72 -1.74
N GLU A 222 18.70 -9.02 -1.49
CA GLU A 222 19.81 -8.16 -1.88
C GLU A 222 19.79 -7.91 -3.41
N GLY A 223 20.07 -6.66 -3.80
CA GLY A 223 20.07 -6.25 -5.21
C GLY A 223 18.67 -5.96 -5.79
N THR A 224 17.61 -6.01 -4.98
CA THR A 224 16.28 -5.54 -5.41
C THR A 224 16.35 -4.06 -5.80
N PRO A 225 15.78 -3.64 -6.94
CA PRO A 225 15.79 -2.24 -7.34
C PRO A 225 15.12 -1.32 -6.31
N SER A 226 15.53 -0.06 -6.29
CA SER A 226 14.95 0.91 -5.37
C SER A 226 13.47 1.15 -5.69
N HIS A 227 12.73 1.65 -4.71
CA HIS A 227 11.37 2.12 -4.91
C HIS A 227 11.29 3.14 -6.05
N ALA A 228 12.20 4.11 -6.11
CA ALA A 228 12.21 5.10 -7.18
C ALA A 228 12.37 4.46 -8.58
N ASP A 229 13.13 3.37 -8.69
CA ASP A 229 13.32 2.67 -9.96
C ASP A 229 12.11 1.83 -10.37
N MET A 230 11.41 1.24 -9.39
CA MET A 230 10.26 0.38 -9.62
C MET A 230 8.93 1.11 -9.69
N ALA A 231 8.82 2.27 -9.05
CA ALA A 231 7.58 3.00 -8.87
C ALA A 231 6.89 3.31 -10.20
N LYS A 232 5.57 3.22 -10.18
CA LYS A 232 4.67 3.53 -11.29
C LYS A 232 3.63 4.54 -10.83
N ASP A 233 4.04 5.52 -10.03
CA ASP A 233 3.17 6.56 -9.47
C ASP A 233 2.90 7.68 -10.47
N LYS A 234 3.83 7.86 -11.41
CA LYS A 234 3.75 8.85 -12.50
C LYS A 234 4.34 8.32 -13.78
N ALA A 235 3.90 8.87 -14.91
CA ALA A 235 4.36 8.47 -16.25
C ALA A 235 5.86 8.74 -16.50
N THR A 236 6.52 9.52 -15.64
CA THR A 236 7.92 9.93 -15.80
C THR A 236 8.88 9.19 -14.87
N THR A 237 8.42 8.26 -14.02
CA THR A 237 9.35 7.41 -13.26
C THR A 237 10.13 6.48 -14.20
N PRO A 238 11.32 5.98 -13.80
CA PRO A 238 12.08 5.02 -14.58
C PRO A 238 11.23 3.84 -15.06
N SER A 239 10.55 3.10 -14.17
CA SER A 239 9.65 2.02 -14.63
C SER A 239 8.37 2.54 -15.29
N GLY A 240 7.73 3.57 -14.72
CA GLY A 240 6.45 4.09 -15.20
C GLY A 240 6.47 4.60 -16.65
N SER A 241 7.61 5.11 -17.10
CA SER A 241 7.82 5.62 -18.47
C SER A 241 8.03 4.51 -19.52
N VAL A 242 8.39 3.29 -19.10
CA VAL A 242 8.67 2.18 -20.01
C VAL A 242 7.42 1.84 -20.82
N LYS A 243 7.56 1.89 -22.15
CA LYS A 243 6.52 1.53 -23.10
C LYS A 243 6.51 0.03 -23.36
N VAL A 244 5.31 -0.52 -23.56
CA VAL A 244 5.07 -1.92 -23.91
C VAL A 244 4.50 -1.97 -25.33
N PRO A 245 5.35 -2.19 -26.36
CA PRO A 245 4.95 -1.99 -27.76
C PRO A 245 3.75 -2.84 -28.20
N HIS A 246 3.68 -4.10 -27.77
CA HIS A 246 2.60 -5.02 -28.17
C HIS A 246 1.28 -4.79 -27.44
N LEU A 247 1.25 -3.92 -26.42
CA LEU A 247 0.05 -3.54 -25.68
C LEU A 247 -0.34 -2.10 -26.02
N ASP A 248 -0.53 -1.83 -27.31
CA ASP A 248 -0.91 -0.52 -27.86
C ASP A 248 0.01 0.62 -27.43
N ASN A 249 1.30 0.30 -27.26
CA ASN A 249 2.33 1.24 -26.82
C ASN A 249 2.00 1.98 -25.50
N ARG A 250 1.23 1.31 -24.62
CA ARG A 250 0.94 1.81 -23.27
C ARG A 250 2.19 1.78 -22.40
N SER A 251 2.32 2.75 -21.50
CA SER A 251 3.39 2.73 -20.51
C SER A 251 3.02 1.85 -19.32
N ARG A 252 4.02 1.38 -18.56
CA ARG A 252 3.78 0.63 -17.32
C ARG A 252 2.96 1.43 -16.31
N TYR A 253 3.15 2.75 -16.24
CA TYR A 253 2.27 3.65 -15.48
C TYR A 253 0.80 3.52 -15.90
N GLN A 254 0.51 3.62 -17.21
CA GLN A 254 -0.87 3.52 -17.72
C GLN A 254 -1.50 2.15 -17.46
N ILE A 255 -0.69 1.08 -17.40
CA ILE A 255 -1.15 -0.27 -17.09
C ILE A 255 -1.40 -0.40 -15.57
N ALA A 256 -0.48 0.08 -14.72
CA ALA A 256 -0.66 0.12 -13.27
C ALA A 256 -1.93 0.89 -12.88
N VAL A 257 -2.16 2.08 -13.46
CA VAL A 257 -3.38 2.88 -13.23
C VAL A 257 -4.65 2.12 -13.62
N GLN A 258 -4.62 1.36 -14.73
CA GLN A 258 -5.78 0.56 -15.13
C GLN A 258 -6.08 -0.53 -14.10
N LEU A 259 -5.05 -1.28 -13.69
CA LEU A 259 -5.20 -2.38 -12.74
C LEU A 259 -5.62 -1.85 -11.36
N ALA A 260 -4.97 -0.79 -10.88
CA ALA A 260 -5.31 -0.11 -9.63
C ALA A 260 -6.76 0.41 -9.65
N ARG A 261 -7.24 0.96 -10.77
CA ARG A 261 -8.64 1.38 -10.92
C ARG A 261 -9.59 0.18 -10.87
N GLY A 262 -9.30 -0.87 -11.63
CA GLY A 262 -10.13 -2.08 -11.66
C GLY A 262 -10.22 -2.74 -10.28
N ALA A 263 -9.07 -2.90 -9.61
CA ALA A 263 -9.01 -3.45 -8.26
C ALA A 263 -9.74 -2.57 -7.23
N SER A 264 -9.59 -1.24 -7.33
CA SER A 264 -10.31 -0.31 -6.45
C SER A 264 -11.82 -0.41 -6.64
N GLN A 265 -12.29 -0.50 -7.89
CA GLN A 265 -13.70 -0.70 -8.20
C GLN A 265 -14.21 -2.03 -7.64
N GLU A 266 -13.49 -3.12 -7.89
CA GLU A 266 -13.88 -4.44 -7.37
C GLU A 266 -13.91 -4.49 -5.83
N LEU A 267 -12.99 -3.81 -5.15
CA LEU A 267 -12.98 -3.72 -3.69
C LEU A 267 -14.19 -2.93 -3.18
N ILE A 268 -14.51 -1.79 -3.79
CA ILE A 268 -15.71 -1.01 -3.43
C ILE A 268 -16.98 -1.83 -3.65
N ASP A 269 -17.09 -2.52 -4.79
CA ASP A 269 -18.24 -3.37 -5.10
C ASP A 269 -18.36 -4.53 -4.11
N ASP A 270 -17.24 -5.12 -3.71
CA ASP A 270 -17.19 -6.17 -2.68
C ASP A 270 -17.61 -5.63 -1.31
N ALA A 271 -17.09 -4.47 -0.91
CA ALA A 271 -17.42 -3.80 0.34
C ALA A 271 -18.91 -3.45 0.40
N PHE A 272 -19.50 -2.90 -0.66
CA PHE A 272 -20.93 -2.57 -0.70
C PHE A 272 -21.83 -3.81 -0.72
N ARG A 273 -21.36 -4.92 -1.31
CA ARG A 273 -22.07 -6.21 -1.25
C ARG A 273 -22.03 -6.81 0.15
N ARG A 274 -20.86 -6.77 0.79
CA ARG A 274 -20.61 -7.32 2.13
C ARG A 274 -21.30 -6.47 3.22
N TRP A 275 -21.28 -5.15 3.07
CA TRP A 275 -21.84 -4.19 4.01
C TRP A 275 -22.84 -3.26 3.31
N PRO A 276 -24.09 -3.71 3.09
CA PRO A 276 -25.10 -2.91 2.38
C PRO A 276 -25.38 -1.54 3.00
N LEU A 277 -25.16 -1.39 4.32
CA LEU A 277 -25.32 -0.11 5.02
C LEU A 277 -24.35 0.96 4.49
N LEU A 278 -23.13 0.59 4.05
CA LEU A 278 -22.19 1.54 3.43
C LEU A 278 -22.81 2.15 2.16
N LYS A 279 -23.43 1.32 1.32
CA LYS A 279 -24.10 1.78 0.10
C LYS A 279 -25.32 2.63 0.43
N GLU A 280 -26.11 2.21 1.42
CA GLU A 280 -27.31 2.94 1.86
C GLU A 280 -26.97 4.38 2.29
N VAL A 281 -25.95 4.57 3.14
CA VAL A 281 -25.59 5.90 3.65
C VAL A 281 -24.84 6.75 2.62
N ASN A 282 -24.04 6.12 1.76
CA ASN A 282 -23.28 6.83 0.73
C ASN A 282 -24.16 7.34 -0.41
N GLY A 283 -25.22 6.60 -0.73
CA GLY A 283 -26.05 6.83 -1.92
C GLY A 283 -25.44 6.23 -3.19
N ASP A 284 -26.00 6.61 -4.33
CA ASP A 284 -25.82 5.93 -5.62
C ASP A 284 -24.44 6.15 -6.28
N HIS A 285 -23.66 7.10 -5.76
CA HIS A 285 -22.40 7.50 -6.38
C HIS A 285 -21.26 7.48 -5.36
N VAL A 286 -20.15 6.86 -5.73
CA VAL A 286 -18.90 6.83 -4.97
C VAL A 286 -17.77 7.21 -5.91
N ALA A 287 -16.84 8.02 -5.41
CA ALA A 287 -15.63 8.36 -6.14
C ALA A 287 -14.41 8.10 -5.25
N PHE A 288 -13.37 7.61 -5.88
CA PHE A 288 -12.06 7.40 -5.27
C PHE A 288 -11.00 7.83 -6.27
N GLU A 289 -9.85 8.21 -5.75
CA GLU A 289 -8.71 8.61 -6.55
C GLU A 289 -7.80 7.42 -6.79
N VAL A 290 -7.17 7.37 -7.97
CA VAL A 290 -6.28 6.29 -8.38
C VAL A 290 -4.94 6.91 -8.77
N LEU A 291 -3.87 6.55 -8.05
CA LEU A 291 -2.47 6.88 -8.39
C LEU A 291 -2.30 8.31 -8.93
N VAL A 292 -2.81 9.30 -8.19
CA VAL A 292 -2.73 10.71 -8.60
C VAL A 292 -1.26 11.14 -8.52
N ASP A 293 -0.77 11.78 -9.60
CA ASP A 293 0.53 12.48 -9.70
C ASP A 293 0.65 13.50 -8.56
N ARG A 294 1.03 13.03 -7.36
CA ARG A 294 1.30 13.76 -6.09
C ARG A 294 1.40 12.84 -4.87
N ARG A 295 1.25 11.52 -4.99
CA ARG A 295 1.70 10.56 -3.94
C ARG A 295 3.22 10.43 -3.82
N GLY A 296 3.97 11.14 -4.66
CA GLY A 296 5.41 11.24 -4.51
C GLY A 296 5.76 12.00 -3.24
N LEU A 297 6.42 11.30 -2.32
CA LEU A 297 7.33 11.89 -1.34
C LEU A 297 8.30 12.89 -2.00
#